data_AF-A0A7J2KBX0-F1
#
_entry.id   AF-A0A7J2KBX0-F1
#
_cell.length_a   1.000
_cell.length_b   1.000
_cell.length_c   1.000
_cell.angle_alpha   90.00
_cell.angle_beta   90.00
_cell.angle_gamma   90.00
#
_symmetry.space_group_name_H-M   'P 1'
#
loop_
_entity.id
_entity.type
_entity.pdbx_description
1 polymer ?
#
loop_
_entity_poly.entity_id
_entity_poly.type
_entity_poly.pdbx_seq_one_letter_code
_entity_poly.pdbx_strand_id
1 'polypeptide(L)'
;MSSLRGLVKYTHVVEVSVPRKGYRWFGVVKVKLDGEIISLLMTGSIAQWLYKGDRVKVVLLDEPKKVDGIKLLGFNDYELYRIWGSDEVKIWPPFHKETVLYRKDPVKADVIYEYRVIAREAITEQDY
;
A
#
# COMPACT_ATOMS: atom_id res chain seq x y z
N MET A 1 0.83 1.96 25.97
CA MET A 1 0.44 1.56 24.60
C MET A 1 1.58 1.98 23.68
N SER A 2 2.46 1.04 23.36
CA SER A 2 3.70 1.33 22.61
C SER A 2 3.35 1.50 21.14
N SER A 3 3.35 2.73 20.65
CA SER A 3 3.02 3.05 19.26
C SER A 3 4.19 2.64 18.36
N LEU A 4 4.12 1.47 17.73
CA LEU A 4 5.05 0.99 16.69
C LEU A 4 5.01 1.80 15.37
N ARG A 5 4.27 2.92 15.36
CA ARG A 5 4.02 3.77 14.20
C ARG A 5 5.33 4.41 13.71
N GLY A 6 5.73 4.07 12.48
CA GLY A 6 6.94 4.55 11.83
C GLY A 6 8.16 3.64 12.00
N LEU A 7 8.01 2.43 12.55
CA LEU A 7 9.13 1.48 12.63
C LEU A 7 9.53 1.01 11.23
N VAL A 8 10.79 1.22 10.87
CA VAL A 8 11.35 0.84 9.57
C VAL A 8 12.09 -0.48 9.70
N LYS A 9 11.81 -1.42 8.80
CA LYS A 9 12.44 -2.74 8.73
C LYS A 9 12.89 -3.06 7.32
N TYR A 10 14.15 -3.43 7.17
CA TYR A 10 14.72 -3.93 5.92
C TYR A 10 14.64 -5.46 5.92
N THR A 11 14.12 -6.03 4.83
CA THR A 11 13.92 -7.47 4.72
C THR A 11 13.92 -7.91 3.25
N HIS A 12 13.54 -9.16 3.01
CA HIS A 12 13.34 -9.74 1.69
C HIS A 12 11.96 -10.39 1.58
N VAL A 13 11.48 -10.49 0.35
CA VAL A 13 10.27 -11.23 0.00
C VAL A 13 10.54 -12.73 0.11
N VAL A 14 9.69 -13.43 0.84
CA VAL A 14 9.74 -14.88 1.04
C VAL A 14 8.87 -15.59 0.00
N GLU A 15 7.70 -15.02 -0.29
CA GLU A 15 6.70 -15.60 -1.19
C GLU A 15 5.79 -14.50 -1.72
N VAL A 16 5.33 -14.66 -2.96
CA VAL A 16 4.29 -13.83 -3.57
C VAL A 16 3.16 -14.75 -3.99
N SER A 17 1.95 -14.48 -3.49
CA SER A 17 0.74 -15.22 -3.81
C SER A 17 -0.29 -14.29 -4.43
N VAL A 18 -0.59 -14.52 -5.70
CA VAL A 18 -1.66 -13.85 -6.44
C VAL A 18 -2.49 -14.93 -7.11
N PRO A 19 -3.83 -14.94 -6.94
CA PRO A 19 -4.68 -15.93 -7.57
C PRO A 19 -4.51 -15.96 -9.10
N ARG A 20 -4.22 -17.14 -9.67
CA ARG A 20 -4.07 -17.31 -11.13
C ARG A 20 -5.40 -17.19 -11.90
N LYS A 21 -6.51 -17.47 -11.22
CA LYS A 21 -7.89 -17.37 -11.73
C LYS A 21 -8.76 -16.70 -10.66
N GLY A 22 -9.69 -15.84 -11.07
CA GLY A 22 -10.55 -15.08 -10.16
C GLY A 22 -10.05 -13.66 -9.88
N TYR A 23 -10.20 -13.20 -8.64
CA TYR A 23 -9.99 -11.80 -8.24
C TYR A 23 -8.50 -11.43 -8.21
N ARG A 24 -7.94 -11.12 -9.38
CA ARG A 24 -6.55 -10.67 -9.59
C ARG A 24 -6.17 -9.40 -8.82
N TRP A 25 -7.17 -8.72 -8.25
CA TRP A 25 -7.01 -7.48 -7.48
C TRP A 25 -6.61 -7.73 -6.02
N PHE A 26 -6.56 -8.97 -5.55
CA PHE A 26 -6.06 -9.32 -4.23
C PHE A 26 -4.70 -10.03 -4.33
N GLY A 27 -3.69 -9.46 -3.68
CA GLY A 27 -2.33 -9.99 -3.62
C GLY A 27 -1.84 -10.11 -2.18
N VAL A 28 -1.08 -11.17 -1.93
CA VAL A 28 -0.42 -11.39 -0.64
C VAL A 28 1.08 -11.53 -0.87
N VAL A 29 1.86 -10.65 -0.23
CA VAL A 29 3.33 -10.71 -0.25
C VAL A 29 3.79 -11.08 1.16
N LYS A 30 4.52 -12.20 1.30
CA LYS A 30 5.07 -12.61 2.58
C LYS A 30 6.50 -12.11 2.72
N VAL A 31 6.79 -11.48 3.85
CA VAL A 31 8.12 -10.98 4.21
C VAL A 31 8.57 -11.54 5.55
N LYS A 32 9.88 -11.55 5.81
CA LYS A 32 10.42 -11.98 7.11
C LYS A 32 10.71 -10.78 8.00
N LEU A 33 9.91 -10.56 9.04
CA LEU A 33 10.09 -9.46 9.99
C LEU A 33 10.38 -10.04 11.38
N ASP A 34 11.47 -9.62 12.00
CA ASP A 34 11.87 -10.03 13.35
C ASP A 34 11.84 -11.56 13.59
N GLY A 35 12.22 -12.32 12.56
CA GLY A 35 12.27 -13.79 12.60
C GLY A 35 10.97 -14.50 12.19
N GLU A 36 9.86 -13.77 12.08
CA GLU A 36 8.54 -14.30 11.73
C GLU A 36 8.16 -13.98 10.28
N ILE A 37 7.24 -14.77 9.73
CA ILE A 37 6.65 -14.51 8.40
C ILE A 37 5.39 -13.68 8.57
N ILE A 38 5.36 -12.51 7.95
CA ILE A 38 4.21 -11.60 7.98
C ILE A 38 3.66 -11.47 6.57
N SER A 39 2.33 -11.58 6.46
CA SER A 39 1.59 -11.42 5.20
C SER A 39 1.20 -9.97 4.99
N LEU A 40 1.68 -9.36 3.92
CA LEU A 40 1.31 -8.01 3.50
C LEU A 40 0.17 -8.10 2.49
N LEU A 41 -0.98 -7.51 2.83
CA LEU A 41 -2.13 -7.45 1.92
C LEU A 41 -2.00 -6.22 1.01
N MET A 42 -2.13 -6.42 -0.30
CA MET A 42 -2.06 -5.37 -1.31
C MET A 42 -2.85 -5.75 -2.56
N THR A 43 -2.83 -4.88 -3.57
CA THR A 43 -3.38 -5.22 -4.88
C THR A 43 -2.51 -6.25 -5.58
N GLY A 44 -3.17 -7.21 -6.24
CA GLY A 44 -2.44 -8.27 -6.95
C GLY A 44 -1.60 -7.76 -8.12
N SER A 45 -2.01 -6.66 -8.76
CA SER A 45 -1.24 -5.99 -9.82
C SER A 45 0.14 -5.52 -9.34
N ILE A 46 0.22 -4.99 -8.12
CA ILE A 46 1.49 -4.53 -7.52
C ILE A 46 2.27 -5.70 -6.94
N ALA A 47 1.59 -6.66 -6.30
CA ALA A 47 2.24 -7.86 -5.77
C ALA A 47 3.03 -8.61 -6.86
N GLN A 48 2.53 -8.65 -8.10
CA GLN A 48 3.19 -9.25 -9.26
C GLN A 48 4.53 -8.61 -9.64
N TRP A 49 4.83 -7.39 -9.19
CA TRP A 49 6.10 -6.73 -9.47
C TRP A 49 7.26 -7.30 -8.66
N LEU A 50 6.96 -8.07 -7.61
CA LEU A 50 7.92 -8.61 -6.66
C LEU A 50 8.20 -10.09 -6.94
N TYR A 51 9.44 -10.48 -6.67
CA TYR A 51 9.88 -11.87 -6.71
C TYR A 51 10.43 -12.33 -5.36
N LYS A 52 10.43 -13.63 -5.12
CA LYS A 52 11.11 -14.22 -3.95
C LYS A 52 12.58 -13.80 -3.94
N GLY A 53 13.04 -13.29 -2.80
CA GLY A 53 14.40 -12.78 -2.60
C GLY A 53 14.55 -11.27 -2.83
N ASP A 54 13.54 -10.59 -3.38
CA ASP A 54 13.60 -9.14 -3.57
C ASP A 54 13.80 -8.43 -2.24
N ARG A 55 14.76 -7.50 -2.20
CA ARG A 55 15.02 -6.65 -1.03
C ARG A 55 13.96 -5.56 -0.95
N VAL A 56 13.38 -5.41 0.23
CA VAL A 56 12.31 -4.45 0.48
C VAL A 56 12.50 -3.75 1.82
N LYS A 57 12.00 -2.52 1.90
CA LYS A 57 11.86 -1.78 3.15
C LYS A 57 10.38 -1.68 3.48
N VAL A 58 10.03 -2.15 4.67
CA VAL A 58 8.67 -2.10 5.23
C VAL A 58 8.64 -1.00 6.29
N VAL A 59 7.71 -0.06 6.17
CA VAL A 59 7.42 0.93 7.21
C VAL A 59 6.12 0.51 7.88
N LEU A 60 6.17 0.18 9.16
CA LEU A 60 5.00 -0.25 9.92
C LEU A 60 4.20 0.98 10.37
N LEU A 61 2.91 1.01 10.03
CA LEU A 61 1.97 2.05 10.46
C LEU A 61 1.06 1.54 11.59
N ASP A 62 0.87 0.23 11.68
CA ASP A 62 0.13 -0.47 12.74
C ASP A 62 0.80 -1.82 13.08
N GLU A 63 0.36 -2.45 14.16
CA GLU A 63 0.84 -3.76 14.58
C GLU A 63 0.28 -4.89 13.69
N PRO A 64 1.06 -5.94 13.38
CA PRO A 64 0.57 -7.10 12.66
C PRO A 64 -0.59 -7.78 13.40
N LYS A 65 -1.73 -7.89 12.73
CA LYS A 65 -2.93 -8.57 13.24
C LYS A 65 -2.78 -10.07 13.08
N LYS A 66 -3.30 -10.85 14.03
CA LYS A 66 -3.29 -12.31 13.97
C LYS A 66 -4.69 -12.83 13.67
N VAL A 67 -4.86 -13.47 12.52
CA VAL A 67 -6.13 -14.06 12.06
C VAL A 67 -5.84 -15.51 11.67
N ASP A 68 -6.58 -16.46 12.26
CA ASP A 68 -6.43 -17.90 11.98
C ASP A 68 -4.97 -18.41 12.07
N GLY A 69 -4.21 -17.88 13.03
CA GLY A 69 -2.80 -18.24 13.22
C GLY A 69 -1.80 -17.51 12.30
N ILE A 70 -2.28 -16.78 11.30
CA ILE A 70 -1.48 -16.01 10.34
C ILE A 70 -1.32 -14.57 10.85
N LYS A 71 -0.08 -14.07 10.87
CA LYS A 71 0.19 -12.64 11.10
C LYS A 71 0.12 -11.87 9.78
N LEU A 72 -0.66 -10.80 9.76
CA LEU A 72 -0.88 -9.99 8.58
C LEU A 72 -0.92 -8.49 8.86
N LEU A 73 -0.54 -7.72 7.86
CA LEU A 73 -0.73 -6.28 7.80
C LEU A 73 -1.72 -5.98 6.69
N GLY A 74 -2.80 -5.27 7.04
CA GLY A 74 -3.83 -4.85 6.11
C GLY A 74 -3.35 -3.72 5.19
N PHE A 75 -4.19 -3.34 4.23
CA PHE A 75 -3.89 -2.36 3.18
C PHE A 75 -3.38 -1.01 3.70
N ASN A 76 -3.79 -0.57 4.90
CA ASN A 76 -3.41 0.71 5.49
C ASN A 76 -2.42 0.60 6.66
N ASP A 77 -1.96 -0.62 6.98
CA ASP A 77 -1.17 -0.89 8.17
C ASP A 77 0.35 -0.76 7.90
N TYR A 78 0.76 -0.49 6.66
CA TYR A 78 2.16 -0.42 6.26
C TYR A 78 2.39 0.40 4.98
N GLU A 79 3.65 0.77 4.78
CA GLU A 79 4.18 1.18 3.48
C GLU A 79 5.26 0.19 3.02
N LEU A 80 5.38 0.00 1.70
CA LEU A 80 6.37 -0.89 1.10
C LEU A 80 7.18 -0.16 0.05
N TYR A 81 8.49 -0.32 0.15
CA TYR A 81 9.45 0.18 -0.81
C TYR A 81 10.26 -0.99 -1.37
N ARG A 82 10.37 -1.05 -2.68
CA ARG A 82 11.29 -1.97 -3.36
C ARG A 82 12.67 -1.32 -3.43
N ILE A 83 13.70 -2.08 -3.09
CA ILE A 83 15.08 -1.60 -3.15
C ILE A 83 15.66 -1.99 -4.51
N TRP A 84 16.00 -0.98 -5.32
CA TRP A 84 16.59 -1.16 -6.65
C TRP A 84 17.93 -0.43 -6.71
N GLY A 85 19.03 -1.18 -6.66
CA GLY A 85 20.36 -0.57 -6.54
C GLY A 85 20.50 0.22 -5.23
N SER A 86 20.68 1.53 -5.34
CA SER A 86 20.70 2.49 -4.21
C SER A 86 19.33 3.12 -3.93
N ASP A 87 18.35 2.92 -4.80
CA ASP A 87 17.07 3.62 -4.74
C ASP A 87 16.02 2.84 -3.97
N GLU A 88 15.15 3.58 -3.27
CA GLU A 88 14.00 3.04 -2.55
C GLU A 88 12.73 3.53 -3.22
N VAL A 89 12.12 2.68 -4.03
CA VAL A 89 10.92 3.02 -4.80
C VAL A 89 9.70 2.61 -4.00
N LYS A 90 8.88 3.58 -3.58
CA LYS A 90 7.60 3.31 -2.90
C LYS A 90 6.65 2.62 -3.88
N ILE A 91 6.20 1.43 -3.53
CA ILE A 91 5.22 0.65 -4.31
C ILE A 91 3.91 0.45 -3.56
N TRP A 92 3.88 0.70 -2.24
CA TRP A 92 2.66 0.63 -1.45
C TRP A 92 2.64 1.70 -0.33
N PRO A 93 1.50 2.36 -0.07
CA PRO A 93 0.31 2.39 -0.92
C PRO A 93 0.59 3.06 -2.29
N PRO A 94 -0.27 2.84 -3.30
CA PRO A 94 -0.13 3.45 -4.62
C PRO A 94 -0.33 4.96 -4.56
N PHE A 95 0.08 5.67 -5.61
CA PHE A 95 -0.07 7.12 -5.65
C PHE A 95 -1.56 7.51 -5.55
N HIS A 96 -1.84 8.44 -4.64
CA HIS A 96 -3.15 9.03 -4.44
C HIS A 96 -3.01 10.50 -4.04
N LYS A 97 -3.68 11.38 -4.77
CA LYS A 97 -3.76 12.81 -4.48
C LYS A 97 -5.17 13.32 -4.74
N GLU A 98 -5.75 13.94 -3.72
CA GLU A 98 -7.02 14.65 -3.82
C GLU A 98 -6.75 16.15 -3.80
N THR A 99 -7.43 16.89 -4.68
CA THR A 99 -7.40 18.35 -4.67
C THR A 99 -8.80 18.89 -4.86
N VAL A 100 -9.10 19.99 -4.17
CA VAL A 100 -10.40 20.66 -4.25
C VAL A 100 -10.19 22.04 -4.87
N LEU A 101 -10.91 22.30 -5.95
CA LEU A 101 -10.97 23.61 -6.59
C LEU A 101 -12.30 24.27 -6.26
N TYR A 102 -12.25 25.35 -5.50
CA TYR A 102 -13.42 26.14 -5.14
C TYR A 102 -13.70 27.21 -6.20
N ARG A 103 -14.91 27.21 -6.77
CA ARG A 103 -15.38 28.32 -7.59
C ARG A 103 -16.12 29.31 -6.71
N LYS A 104 -15.61 30.54 -6.66
CA LYS A 104 -16.22 31.64 -5.90
C LYS A 104 -17.01 32.57 -6.81
N ASP A 105 -18.06 33.16 -6.26
CA ASP A 105 -18.76 34.29 -6.85
C ASP A 105 -17.79 35.48 -6.97
N PRO A 106 -17.68 36.13 -8.15
CA PRO A 106 -16.71 37.19 -8.37
C PRO A 106 -17.01 38.47 -7.59
N VAL A 107 -18.23 38.64 -7.07
CA VAL A 107 -18.70 39.84 -6.36
C VAL A 107 -18.79 39.59 -4.86
N LYS A 108 -19.40 38.47 -4.45
CA LYS A 108 -19.64 38.13 -3.04
C LYS A 108 -18.56 37.25 -2.41
N ALA A 109 -17.67 36.67 -3.23
CA ALA A 109 -16.66 35.69 -2.82
C ALA A 109 -17.21 34.40 -2.17
N ASP A 110 -18.53 34.21 -2.16
CA ASP A 110 -19.19 32.98 -1.73
C ASP A 110 -18.81 31.80 -2.63
N VAL A 111 -18.63 30.61 -2.06
CA VAL A 111 -18.39 29.39 -2.86
C VAL A 111 -19.70 28.99 -3.54
N ILE A 112 -19.71 28.99 -4.87
CA ILE A 112 -20.89 28.58 -5.66
C ILE A 112 -20.90 27.06 -5.85
N TYR A 113 -19.73 26.49 -6.10
CA TYR A 113 -19.54 25.04 -6.19
C TYR A 113 -18.07 24.66 -5.98
N GLU A 114 -17.83 23.38 -5.73
CA GLU A 114 -16.49 22.80 -5.62
C GLU A 114 -16.30 21.69 -6.66
N TYR A 115 -15.10 21.61 -7.22
CA TYR A 115 -14.63 20.43 -7.95
C TYR A 115 -13.68 19.65 -7.07
N ARG A 116 -13.95 18.36 -6.91
CA ARG A 116 -13.04 17.41 -6.28
C ARG A 116 -12.35 16.59 -7.37
N VAL A 117 -11.04 16.77 -7.51
CA VAL A 117 -10.22 16.04 -8.47
C VAL A 117 -9.40 15.02 -7.71
N ILE A 118 -9.57 13.74 -8.05
CA ILE A 118 -8.83 12.62 -7.47
C ILE A 118 -7.89 12.08 -8.55
N ALA A 119 -6.59 12.28 -8.35
CA ALA A 119 -5.54 11.70 -9.17
C ALA A 119 -4.95 10.51 -8.43
N ARG A 120 -5.18 9.29 -8.93
CA ARG A 120 -4.71 8.06 -8.30
C ARG A 120 -4.38 6.98 -9.31
N GLU A 121 -3.52 6.06 -8.91
CA GLU A 121 -3.28 4.82 -9.66
C GLU A 121 -4.50 3.88 -9.54
N ALA A 122 -4.72 3.08 -10.59
CA ALA A 122 -5.80 2.10 -10.63
C ALA A 122 -5.44 0.88 -9.75
N ILE A 123 -6.32 0.55 -8.82
CA ILE A 123 -6.08 -0.43 -7.75
C ILE A 123 -7.17 -1.48 -7.62
N THR A 124 -8.39 -1.17 -8.03
CA THR A 124 -9.57 -2.03 -7.95
C THR A 124 -10.07 -2.40 -9.34
N GLU A 125 -10.98 -3.38 -9.40
CA GLU A 125 -11.67 -3.75 -10.64
C GLU A 125 -12.46 -2.57 -11.24
N GLN A 126 -13.09 -1.74 -10.41
CA GLN A 126 -13.90 -0.61 -10.87
C GLN A 126 -13.08 0.52 -11.51
N ASP A 127 -11.76 0.47 -11.37
CA ASP A 127 -10.87 1.46 -11.96
C ASP A 127 -10.56 1.16 -13.45
N TYR A 128 -10.95 -0.03 -13.94
CA TYR A 128 -10.71 -0.52 -15.30
C TYR A 128 -12.02 -0.85 -16.00
#